data_AF-A0A378WL17-F1
#
_entry.id   AF-A0A378WL17-F1
#
_cell.length_a   1.000
_cell.length_b   1.000
_cell.length_c   1.000
_cell.angle_alpha   90.00
_cell.angle_beta   90.00
_cell.angle_gamma   90.00
#
_symmetry.space_group_name_H-M   'P 1'
#
loop_
_entity.id
_entity.type
_entity.pdbx_description
1 polymer ?
#
loop_
_entity_poly.entity_id
_entity_poly.type
_entity_poly.pdbx_seq_one_letter_code
_entity_poly.pdbx_strand_id
1 'polypeptide(L)'
;MTAVAEAPAGQKPAPVPDGSTMVTVKVARFNPEDDKGAHWDSFQVPVLPTDRFLNVLIYIKSYLDGTLTFRRSCAHGVCGSDAMRINGVNRLACKVLMRDMLPKNGKELTVTVEPIRGLPVEKDLVVNMEPFFDAFRAVKPYLITSGNAPTRERIQSQTDRHRFDDTTKCILCACCTTSCPVYWSDGSYFGPAAIVNAHRFIFDSRDEGARERLDILNDVEGVWRCRTTFNCTDACPAASRSPRPSRRSSAPSCSPDPEVAEPETRRPPASFDAGGLFVSGAGPPRTHPSIWPVAPNNGCINQYCSS
;
A
#
# COMPACT_ATOMS: atom_id res chain seq x y z
N MET A 1 -8.97 -40.39 2.46
CA MET A 1 -8.25 -40.91 3.64
C MET A 1 -7.39 -39.79 4.18
N THR A 2 -7.79 -39.20 5.29
CA THR A 2 -7.07 -38.15 6.00
C THR A 2 -5.86 -38.79 6.68
N ALA A 3 -4.65 -38.53 6.17
CA ALA A 3 -3.44 -38.97 6.82
C ALA A 3 -3.25 -38.15 8.10
N VAL A 4 -3.57 -38.76 9.25
CA VAL A 4 -3.13 -38.28 10.55
C VAL A 4 -1.68 -38.75 10.65
N ALA A 5 -0.72 -37.84 10.51
CA ALA A 5 0.68 -38.17 10.76
C ALA A 5 0.80 -38.63 12.22
N GLU A 6 1.23 -39.89 12.43
CA GLU A 6 1.57 -40.38 13.76
C GLU A 6 2.74 -39.57 14.31
N ALA A 7 2.55 -38.95 15.47
CA ALA A 7 3.59 -38.18 16.14
C ALA A 7 4.73 -39.13 16.57
N PRO A 8 6.00 -38.73 16.40
CA PRO A 8 7.14 -39.55 16.83
C PRO A 8 7.10 -39.79 18.34
N ALA A 9 7.37 -41.03 18.75
CA ALA A 9 7.33 -41.46 20.14
C ALA A 9 8.28 -40.61 21.01
N GLY A 10 7.73 -39.88 22.00
CA GLY A 10 8.50 -39.11 22.99
C GLY A 10 8.20 -37.61 23.04
N GLN A 11 7.38 -37.06 22.13
CA GLN A 11 6.95 -35.67 22.22
C GLN A 11 5.84 -35.50 23.28
N LYS A 12 6.04 -34.59 24.24
CA LYS A 12 4.96 -34.19 25.15
C LYS A 12 3.76 -33.73 24.31
N PRO A 13 2.53 -34.15 24.66
CA PRO A 13 1.34 -33.72 23.94
C PRO A 13 1.28 -32.19 23.93
N ALA A 14 0.92 -31.63 22.77
CA ALA A 14 0.84 -30.19 22.59
C ALA A 14 -0.12 -29.60 23.63
N PRO A 15 0.25 -28.51 24.32
CA PRO A 15 -0.58 -27.95 25.38
C PRO A 15 -1.90 -27.43 24.80
N VAL A 16 -3.02 -27.73 25.46
CA VAL A 16 -4.35 -27.22 25.10
C VAL A 16 -4.84 -26.34 26.24
N PRO A 17 -4.86 -25.00 26.07
CA PRO A 17 -5.33 -24.10 27.11
C PRO A 17 -6.83 -24.26 27.38
N ASP A 18 -7.22 -24.09 28.64
CA ASP A 18 -8.63 -24.06 29.03
C ASP A 18 -9.37 -22.90 28.34
N GLY A 19 -10.58 -23.17 27.83
CA GLY A 19 -11.38 -22.19 27.10
C GLY A 19 -10.93 -21.92 25.66
N SER A 20 -10.01 -22.72 25.12
CA SER A 20 -9.62 -22.66 23.71
C SER A 20 -10.65 -23.32 22.79
N THR A 21 -10.76 -22.80 21.57
CA THR A 21 -11.55 -23.38 20.49
C THR A 21 -10.60 -23.98 19.47
N MET A 22 -10.86 -25.22 19.04
CA MET A 22 -10.07 -25.85 17.97
C MET A 22 -10.39 -25.21 16.62
N VAL A 23 -9.35 -24.78 15.92
CA VAL A 23 -9.43 -24.15 14.59
C VAL A 23 -8.55 -24.93 13.62
N THR A 24 -9.09 -25.19 12.44
CA THR A 24 -8.34 -25.79 11.33
C THR A 24 -7.54 -24.70 10.62
N VAL A 25 -6.22 -24.80 10.59
CA VAL A 25 -5.33 -23.86 9.89
C VAL A 25 -4.73 -24.56 8.69
N LYS A 26 -5.08 -24.09 7.50
CA LYS A 26 -4.52 -24.54 6.23
C LYS A 26 -3.34 -23.65 5.85
N VAL A 27 -2.15 -24.22 5.82
CA VAL A 27 -0.91 -23.50 5.51
C VAL A 27 -0.41 -23.92 4.13
N ALA A 28 -0.15 -22.95 3.25
CA ALA A 28 0.57 -23.20 2.02
C ALA A 28 2.04 -23.46 2.34
N ARG A 29 2.50 -24.68 2.04
CA ARG A 29 3.84 -25.17 2.33
C ARG A 29 4.67 -25.24 1.06
N PHE A 30 5.95 -24.94 1.21
CA PHE A 30 6.91 -25.03 0.12
C PHE A 30 8.31 -25.18 0.71
N ASN A 31 9.03 -26.23 0.30
CA ASN A 31 10.44 -26.39 0.62
C ASN A 31 11.21 -26.58 -0.70
N PRO A 32 12.14 -25.68 -1.07
CA PRO A 32 12.88 -25.79 -2.32
C PRO A 32 13.82 -27.00 -2.36
N GLU A 33 14.13 -27.58 -1.19
CA GLU A 33 14.98 -28.77 -1.05
C GLU A 33 14.21 -30.08 -1.19
N ASP A 34 12.86 -30.05 -1.18
CA ASP A 34 12.02 -31.25 -1.26
C ASP A 34 11.25 -31.35 -2.58
N ASP A 35 11.12 -32.57 -3.11
CA ASP A 35 10.39 -32.84 -4.37
C ASP A 35 8.85 -32.73 -4.26
N LYS A 36 8.31 -32.44 -3.06
CA LYS A 36 6.85 -32.36 -2.83
C LYS A 36 6.20 -31.17 -3.53
N GLY A 37 6.99 -30.17 -3.91
CA GLY A 37 6.48 -28.92 -4.48
C GLY A 37 5.56 -28.15 -3.53
N ALA A 38 4.84 -27.17 -4.06
CA ALA A 38 3.89 -26.38 -3.30
C ALA A 38 2.62 -27.20 -2.97
N HIS A 39 2.28 -27.30 -1.69
CA HIS A 39 1.14 -28.07 -1.22
C HIS A 39 0.46 -27.40 -0.02
N TRP A 40 -0.67 -27.95 0.42
CA TRP A 40 -1.42 -27.44 1.56
C TRP A 40 -1.39 -28.46 2.70
N ASP A 41 -0.88 -28.04 3.85
CA ASP A 41 -0.99 -28.80 5.10
C ASP A 41 -2.11 -28.23 5.96
N SER A 42 -2.74 -29.08 6.76
CA SER A 42 -3.83 -28.68 7.67
C SER A 42 -3.48 -29.06 9.10
N PHE A 43 -3.56 -28.09 9.99
CA PHE A 43 -3.24 -28.25 11.41
C PHE A 43 -4.46 -27.95 12.26
N GLN A 44 -4.71 -28.76 13.27
CA GLN A 44 -5.70 -28.48 14.31
C GLN A 44 -5.01 -27.75 15.45
N VAL A 45 -5.42 -26.50 15.71
CA VAL A 45 -4.76 -25.63 16.68
C VAL A 45 -5.77 -25.14 17.72
N PRO A 46 -5.48 -25.27 19.03
CA PRO A 46 -6.29 -24.63 20.05
C PRO A 46 -6.03 -23.12 20.06
N VAL A 47 -7.11 -22.33 20.00
CA VAL A 47 -7.03 -20.88 19.89
C VAL A 47 -7.91 -20.21 20.93
N LEU A 48 -7.36 -19.20 21.63
CA LEU A 48 -8.13 -18.30 22.47
C LEU A 48 -8.60 -17.06 21.69
N PRO A 49 -9.74 -16.44 22.05
CA PRO A 49 -10.19 -15.20 21.39
C PRO A 49 -9.16 -14.06 21.47
N THR A 50 -8.36 -14.03 22.54
CA THR A 50 -7.30 -13.04 22.77
C THR A 50 -6.06 -13.26 21.90
N ASP A 51 -5.94 -14.43 21.26
CA ASP A 51 -4.77 -14.75 20.45
C ASP A 51 -4.69 -13.91 19.18
N ARG A 52 -3.46 -13.64 18.78
CA ARG A 52 -3.16 -13.17 17.42
C ARG A 52 -2.94 -14.37 16.50
N PHE A 53 -3.17 -14.20 15.20
CA PHE A 53 -2.82 -15.24 14.23
C PHE A 53 -1.32 -15.59 14.28
N LEU A 54 -0.47 -14.64 14.66
CA LEU A 54 0.94 -14.92 14.96
C LEU A 54 1.08 -16.04 16.00
N ASN A 55 0.36 -15.99 17.13
CA ASN A 55 0.42 -17.00 18.20
C ASN A 55 0.06 -18.39 17.66
N VAL A 56 -0.94 -18.47 16.78
CA VAL A 56 -1.36 -19.70 16.09
C VAL A 56 -0.20 -20.30 15.28
N LEU A 57 0.52 -19.47 14.51
CA LEU A 57 1.69 -19.94 13.76
C LEU A 57 2.86 -20.35 14.67
N ILE A 58 3.07 -19.64 15.79
CA ILE A 58 4.05 -20.05 16.80
C ILE A 58 3.68 -21.41 17.36
N TYR A 59 2.41 -21.63 17.68
CA TYR A 59 1.94 -22.92 18.21
C TYR A 59 2.21 -24.06 17.24
N ILE A 60 1.83 -23.89 15.96
CA ILE A 60 2.10 -24.89 14.91
C ILE A 60 3.60 -25.18 14.87
N LYS A 61 4.44 -24.15 14.79
CA LYS A 61 5.89 -24.34 14.71
C LYS A 61 6.49 -25.02 15.95
N SER A 62 6.03 -24.65 17.14
CA SER A 62 6.61 -25.13 18.39
C SER A 62 6.20 -26.55 18.75
N TYR A 63 4.96 -26.93 18.43
CA TYR A 63 4.36 -28.17 18.97
C TYR A 63 3.90 -29.16 17.91
N LEU A 64 3.59 -28.72 16.69
CA LEU A 64 3.02 -29.61 15.65
C LEU A 64 4.04 -29.91 14.55
N ASP A 65 4.67 -28.87 14.00
CA ASP A 65 5.63 -29.01 12.91
C ASP A 65 6.74 -27.93 12.97
N GLY A 66 7.92 -28.34 13.43
CA GLY A 66 9.10 -27.48 13.53
C GLY A 66 9.64 -26.98 12.19
N THR A 67 9.29 -27.61 11.07
CA THR A 67 9.78 -27.24 9.73
C THR A 67 9.11 -25.98 9.19
N LEU A 68 7.91 -25.62 9.70
CA LEU A 68 7.18 -24.43 9.30
C LEU A 68 8.03 -23.17 9.46
N THR A 69 8.20 -22.40 8.39
CA THR A 69 9.03 -21.20 8.38
C THR A 69 8.24 -19.94 8.01
N PHE A 70 8.40 -18.89 8.80
CA PHE A 70 7.79 -17.58 8.58
C PHE A 70 8.59 -16.47 9.28
N ARG A 71 8.49 -15.23 8.79
CA ARG A 71 9.14 -14.07 9.41
C ARG A 71 8.28 -13.47 10.52
N ARG A 72 8.90 -13.12 11.64
CA ARG A 72 8.29 -12.36 12.75
C ARG A 72 9.37 -11.60 13.52
N SER A 73 8.99 -10.51 14.19
CA SER A 73 9.87 -9.80 15.12
C SER A 73 9.08 -9.10 16.24
N CYS A 74 8.51 -7.91 15.99
CA CYS A 74 7.93 -7.06 17.05
C CYS A 74 6.67 -7.60 17.75
N ALA A 75 5.89 -8.46 17.07
CA ALA A 75 4.58 -8.98 17.54
C ALA A 75 3.48 -7.94 17.87
N HIS A 76 3.68 -6.65 17.59
CA HIS A 76 2.68 -5.60 17.84
C HIS A 76 2.44 -4.65 16.64
N GLY A 77 2.78 -5.11 15.42
CA GLY A 77 2.35 -4.49 14.18
C GLY A 77 3.14 -3.27 13.69
N VAL A 78 4.42 -3.13 14.09
CA VAL A 78 5.26 -1.98 13.70
C VAL A 78 6.41 -2.32 12.75
N CYS A 79 6.99 -3.53 12.82
CA CYS A 79 8.17 -3.87 12.01
C CYS A 79 7.82 -4.32 10.57
N GLY A 80 6.56 -4.70 10.32
CA GLY A 80 6.11 -5.13 9.00
C GLY A 80 6.58 -6.51 8.52
N SER A 81 7.32 -7.28 9.33
CA SER A 81 7.98 -8.52 8.90
C SER A 81 7.04 -9.68 8.59
N ASP A 82 5.87 -9.73 9.23
CA ASP A 82 4.94 -10.86 9.24
C ASP A 82 3.72 -10.63 8.32
N ALA A 83 3.96 -9.95 7.21
CA ALA A 83 2.98 -9.80 6.13
C ALA A 83 2.74 -11.14 5.45
N MET A 84 1.47 -11.55 5.39
CA MET A 84 1.04 -12.79 4.76
C MET A 84 -0.41 -12.64 4.28
N ARG A 85 -0.86 -13.57 3.44
CA ARG A 85 -2.22 -13.56 2.92
C ARG A 85 -3.06 -14.53 3.74
N ILE A 86 -3.97 -13.98 4.55
CA ILE A 86 -4.83 -14.71 5.49
C ILE A 86 -6.26 -14.63 4.97
N ASN A 87 -6.89 -15.78 4.71
CA ASN A 87 -8.20 -15.89 4.06
C ASN A 87 -8.28 -15.04 2.77
N GLY A 88 -7.21 -15.08 1.97
CA GLY A 88 -7.13 -14.38 0.69
C GLY A 88 -6.82 -12.87 0.78
N VAL A 89 -6.67 -12.30 1.98
CA VAL A 89 -6.39 -10.87 2.19
C VAL A 89 -5.02 -10.68 2.84
N ASN A 90 -4.23 -9.71 2.34
CA ASN A 90 -2.93 -9.38 2.93
C ASN A 90 -3.14 -8.71 4.29
N ARG A 91 -2.54 -9.29 5.33
CA ARG A 91 -2.62 -8.83 6.72
C ARG A 91 -1.29 -9.08 7.42
N LEU A 92 -1.04 -8.37 8.52
CA LEU A 92 0.03 -8.72 9.46
C LEU A 92 -0.48 -9.77 10.43
N ALA A 93 0.18 -10.92 10.53
CA ALA A 93 -0.23 -12.00 11.43
C ALA A 93 -0.40 -11.54 12.88
N CYS A 94 0.50 -10.66 13.34
CA CYS A 94 0.46 -10.09 14.69
C CYS A 94 -0.67 -9.11 14.95
N LYS A 95 -1.35 -8.59 13.92
CA LYS A 95 -2.52 -7.69 14.09
C LYS A 95 -3.85 -8.40 13.98
N VAL A 96 -3.90 -9.56 13.33
CA VAL A 96 -5.14 -10.33 13.20
C VAL A 96 -5.50 -10.94 14.55
N LEU A 97 -6.60 -10.47 15.14
CA LEU A 97 -7.15 -11.01 16.37
C LEU A 97 -8.05 -12.20 16.05
N MET A 98 -7.84 -13.33 16.73
CA MET A 98 -8.61 -14.54 16.47
C MET A 98 -10.09 -14.38 16.84
N ARG A 99 -10.43 -13.57 17.84
CA ARG A 99 -11.83 -13.17 18.13
C ARG A 99 -12.58 -12.65 16.90
N ASP A 100 -11.90 -11.93 16.01
CA ASP A 100 -12.54 -11.34 14.83
C ASP A 100 -12.73 -12.37 13.69
N MET A 101 -12.09 -13.54 13.80
CA MET A 101 -12.19 -14.66 12.86
C MET A 101 -13.08 -15.79 13.38
N LEU A 102 -13.16 -15.96 14.71
CA LEU A 102 -13.94 -17.02 15.34
C LEU A 102 -15.44 -16.86 15.01
N PRO A 103 -16.10 -17.91 14.48
CA PRO A 103 -17.51 -17.86 14.16
C PRO A 103 -18.34 -17.80 15.44
N LYS A 104 -19.32 -16.89 15.48
CA LYS A 104 -20.22 -16.72 16.65
C LYS A 104 -21.17 -17.89 16.88
N ASN A 105 -21.30 -18.79 15.90
CA ASN A 105 -22.35 -19.83 15.86
C ASN A 105 -21.80 -21.24 16.08
N GLY A 106 -20.58 -21.39 16.62
CA GLY A 106 -19.98 -22.71 16.89
C GLY A 106 -19.66 -23.55 15.64
N LYS A 107 -19.66 -22.95 14.45
CA LYS A 107 -19.24 -23.63 13.21
C LYS A 107 -17.73 -23.89 13.24
N GLU A 108 -17.30 -24.97 12.61
CA GLU A 108 -15.88 -25.22 12.40
C GLU A 108 -15.26 -24.08 11.58
N LEU A 109 -14.16 -23.51 12.09
CA LEU A 109 -13.43 -22.46 11.40
C LEU A 109 -12.24 -23.07 10.68
N THR A 110 -12.15 -22.82 9.37
CA THR A 110 -10.92 -23.04 8.61
C THR A 110 -10.30 -21.70 8.24
N VAL A 111 -9.05 -21.47 8.65
CA VAL A 111 -8.26 -20.31 8.25
C VAL A 111 -7.21 -20.74 7.24
N THR A 112 -7.16 -20.08 6.09
CA THR A 112 -6.09 -20.30 5.10
C THR A 112 -5.00 -19.24 5.25
N VAL A 113 -3.75 -19.66 5.19
CA VAL A 113 -2.59 -18.78 5.15
C VAL A 113 -1.65 -19.19 4.02
N GLU A 114 -1.23 -18.19 3.25
CA GLU A 114 -0.30 -18.34 2.14
C GLU A 114 0.67 -17.14 2.10
N PRO A 115 1.85 -17.26 1.46
CA PRO A 115 2.75 -16.14 1.28
C PRO A 115 2.09 -14.99 0.49
N ILE A 116 2.57 -13.76 0.71
CA ILE A 116 2.13 -12.60 -0.08
C ILE A 116 2.45 -12.79 -1.56
N ARG A 117 1.53 -12.35 -2.43
CA ARG A 117 1.62 -12.57 -3.88
C ARG A 117 2.49 -11.53 -4.60
N GLY A 118 3.11 -11.93 -5.70
CA GLY A 118 3.92 -11.04 -6.54
C GLY A 118 5.40 -11.00 -6.16
N LEU A 119 5.80 -11.72 -5.10
CA LEU A 119 7.21 -11.92 -4.75
C LEU A 119 7.54 -13.43 -4.81
N PRO A 120 8.77 -13.81 -5.23
CA PRO A 120 9.19 -15.20 -5.24
C PRO A 120 9.12 -15.83 -3.84
N VAL A 121 8.58 -17.04 -3.74
CA VAL A 121 8.52 -17.77 -2.46
C VAL A 121 9.85 -18.51 -2.26
N GLU A 122 10.51 -18.26 -1.13
CA GLU A 122 11.76 -18.92 -0.76
C GLU A 122 11.48 -20.22 0.02
N LYS A 123 10.62 -20.15 1.04
CA LYS A 123 10.21 -21.31 1.86
C LYS A 123 8.95 -21.00 2.63
N ASP A 124 7.94 -21.88 2.56
CA ASP A 124 6.65 -21.75 3.24
C ASP A 124 6.02 -20.35 3.08
N LEU A 125 6.01 -19.55 4.16
CA LEU A 125 5.43 -18.21 4.21
C LEU A 125 6.49 -17.10 4.01
N VAL A 126 7.73 -17.46 3.69
CA VAL A 126 8.84 -16.53 3.45
C VAL A 126 8.98 -16.26 1.95
N VAL A 127 8.95 -14.99 1.60
CA VAL A 127 9.19 -14.51 0.23
C VAL A 127 10.51 -13.75 0.12
N ASN A 128 11.07 -13.72 -1.08
CA ASN A 128 12.18 -12.85 -1.42
C ASN A 128 11.70 -11.39 -1.52
N MET A 129 12.24 -10.53 -0.66
CA MET A 129 11.85 -9.11 -0.58
C MET A 129 12.76 -8.20 -1.40
N GLU A 130 13.82 -8.72 -2.03
CA GLU A 130 14.74 -7.86 -2.81
C GLU A 130 14.03 -7.10 -3.93
N PRO A 131 13.13 -7.69 -4.74
CA PRO A 131 12.42 -6.91 -5.76
C PRO A 131 11.62 -5.73 -5.19
N PHE A 132 11.08 -5.89 -3.98
CA PHE A 132 10.39 -4.81 -3.27
C PHE A 132 11.35 -3.72 -2.78
N PHE A 133 12.51 -4.11 -2.23
CA PHE A 133 13.50 -3.15 -1.74
C PHE A 133 14.26 -2.47 -2.87
N ASP A 134 14.44 -3.10 -4.02
CA ASP A 134 15.02 -2.49 -5.21
C ASP A 134 14.12 -1.37 -5.74
N ALA A 135 12.81 -1.61 -5.83
CA ALA A 135 11.85 -0.57 -6.17
C ALA A 135 11.84 0.59 -5.15
N PHE A 136 11.98 0.28 -3.85
CA PHE A 136 12.11 1.29 -2.80
C PHE A 136 13.40 2.11 -2.92
N ARG A 137 14.55 1.47 -3.21
CA ARG A 137 15.84 2.15 -3.38
C ARG A 137 15.87 3.01 -4.64
N ALA A 138 15.21 2.57 -5.71
CA ALA A 138 15.16 3.26 -6.99
C ALA A 138 14.53 4.67 -6.89
N VAL A 139 13.60 4.90 -5.96
CA VAL A 139 12.98 6.22 -5.75
C VAL A 139 13.78 7.16 -4.84
N LYS A 140 15.03 6.81 -4.52
CA LYS A 140 15.96 7.62 -3.70
C LYS A 140 15.36 8.08 -2.36
N PRO A 141 15.04 7.16 -1.45
CA PRO A 141 14.29 7.44 -0.22
C PRO A 141 15.18 8.01 0.90
N TYR A 142 15.97 9.05 0.60
CA TYR A 142 16.84 9.75 1.53
C TYR A 142 16.84 11.24 1.23
N LEU A 143 17.17 12.11 2.19
CA LEU A 143 17.15 13.55 1.98
C LEU A 143 18.28 13.97 1.02
N ILE A 144 17.93 14.65 -0.07
CA ILE A 144 18.88 15.22 -1.04
C ILE A 144 18.97 16.71 -0.81
N THR A 145 20.18 17.21 -0.55
CA THR A 145 20.46 18.65 -0.35
C THR A 145 21.77 19.03 -1.00
N SER A 146 21.85 20.25 -1.53
CA SER A 146 23.09 20.85 -1.99
C SER A 146 23.85 21.53 -0.84
N GLY A 147 25.17 21.69 -1.02
CA GLY A 147 26.03 22.44 -0.09
C GLY A 147 26.48 21.66 1.16
N ASN A 148 27.03 22.41 2.12
CA ASN A 148 27.60 21.87 3.35
C ASN A 148 26.51 21.53 4.38
N ALA A 149 26.84 20.60 5.30
CA ALA A 149 25.98 20.31 6.44
C ALA A 149 25.76 21.59 7.27
N PRO A 150 24.50 21.89 7.66
CA PRO A 150 24.21 23.09 8.43
C PRO A 150 24.78 22.97 9.86
N THR A 151 25.14 24.11 10.45
CA THR A 151 25.66 24.17 11.83
C THR A 151 24.60 23.80 12.89
N ARG A 152 23.30 23.85 12.53
CA ARG A 152 22.15 23.48 13.36
C ARG A 152 21.11 22.72 12.50
N GLU A 153 20.02 22.29 13.11
CA GLU A 153 18.90 21.66 12.42
C GLU A 153 18.31 22.55 11.30
N ARG A 154 17.83 21.92 10.23
CA ARG A 154 17.12 22.62 9.15
C ARG A 154 15.75 23.07 9.64
N ILE A 155 15.41 24.34 9.44
CA ILE A 155 14.13 24.91 9.84
C ILE A 155 13.02 24.34 8.94
N GLN A 156 11.91 23.93 9.54
CA GLN A 156 10.71 23.48 8.85
C GLN A 156 9.48 23.95 9.62
N SER A 157 8.48 24.51 8.93
CA SER A 157 7.22 24.93 9.55
C SER A 157 6.35 23.72 9.90
N GLN A 158 5.43 23.88 10.86
CA GLN A 158 4.46 22.82 11.19
C GLN A 158 3.58 22.49 9.97
N THR A 159 3.17 23.51 9.20
CA THR A 159 2.39 23.35 7.97
C THR A 159 3.12 22.50 6.95
N ASP A 160 4.41 22.74 6.71
CA ASP A 160 5.20 21.94 5.77
C ASP A 160 5.40 20.51 6.27
N ARG A 161 5.66 20.34 7.57
CA ARG A 161 5.80 19.01 8.17
C ARG A 161 4.52 18.19 8.04
N HIS A 162 3.35 18.81 8.13
CA HIS A 162 2.06 18.12 8.01
C HIS A 162 1.79 17.58 6.60
N ARG A 163 2.38 18.17 5.55
CA ARG A 163 2.14 17.77 4.14
C ARG A 163 2.49 16.32 3.83
N PHE A 164 3.48 15.76 4.52
CA PHE A 164 3.95 14.38 4.27
C PHE A 164 3.78 13.45 5.48
N ASP A 165 3.04 13.87 6.53
CA ASP A 165 2.96 13.13 7.79
C ASP A 165 2.43 11.71 7.62
N ASP A 166 1.36 11.53 6.86
CA ASP A 166 0.78 10.20 6.65
C ASP A 166 1.71 9.25 5.92
N THR A 167 2.50 9.76 4.97
CA THR A 167 3.44 8.93 4.21
C THR A 167 4.65 8.48 5.04
N THR A 168 4.98 9.18 6.13
CA THR A 168 6.03 8.74 7.07
C THR A 168 5.67 7.49 7.87
N LYS A 169 4.38 7.14 7.93
CA LYS A 169 3.86 6.00 8.72
C LYS A 169 4.04 4.66 8.01
N CYS A 170 4.65 4.64 6.82
CA CYS A 170 4.92 3.41 6.08
C CYS A 170 5.96 2.55 6.83
N ILE A 171 5.59 1.31 7.15
CA ILE A 171 6.46 0.34 7.84
C ILE A 171 7.12 -0.66 6.87
N LEU A 172 7.07 -0.41 5.56
CA LEU A 172 7.67 -1.25 4.51
C LEU A 172 7.29 -2.75 4.55
N CYS A 173 6.06 -3.06 5.00
CA CYS A 173 5.55 -4.44 5.08
C CYS A 173 5.19 -5.11 3.74
N ALA A 174 5.26 -4.39 2.62
CA ALA A 174 4.82 -4.81 1.29
C ALA A 174 3.35 -5.27 1.12
N CYS A 175 2.49 -5.24 2.15
CA CYS A 175 1.08 -5.64 2.04
C CYS A 175 0.33 -4.93 0.91
N CYS A 176 0.60 -3.65 0.70
CA CYS A 176 -0.04 -2.83 -0.33
C CYS A 176 0.47 -3.14 -1.74
N THR A 177 1.78 -3.37 -1.90
CA THR A 177 2.39 -3.70 -3.20
C THR A 177 1.95 -5.08 -3.65
N THR A 178 1.99 -6.05 -2.75
CA THR A 178 1.60 -7.43 -3.00
C THR A 178 0.09 -7.66 -3.01
N SER A 179 -0.74 -6.63 -2.78
CA SER A 179 -2.19 -6.67 -3.01
C SER A 179 -2.60 -6.05 -4.35
N CYS A 180 -1.66 -5.43 -5.06
CA CYS A 180 -1.92 -4.71 -6.30
C CYS A 180 -1.93 -5.68 -7.50
N PRO A 181 -3.04 -5.81 -8.25
CA PRO A 181 -3.08 -6.69 -9.41
C PRO A 181 -2.12 -6.29 -10.53
N VAL A 182 -1.87 -4.98 -10.68
CA VAL A 182 -0.89 -4.46 -11.66
C VAL A 182 0.50 -4.99 -11.34
N TYR A 183 0.89 -5.01 -10.07
CA TYR A 183 2.17 -5.55 -9.62
C TYR A 183 2.30 -7.06 -9.84
N TRP A 184 1.19 -7.80 -9.87
CA TRP A 184 1.22 -9.24 -10.16
C TRP A 184 1.36 -9.53 -11.65
N SER A 185 0.74 -8.69 -12.49
CA SER A 185 0.77 -8.85 -13.94
C SER A 185 2.06 -8.35 -14.56
N ASP A 186 2.71 -7.40 -13.90
CA ASP A 186 3.78 -6.60 -14.44
C ASP A 186 4.97 -6.60 -13.48
N GLY A 187 6.09 -7.18 -13.94
CA GLY A 187 7.27 -7.38 -13.09
C GLY A 187 8.06 -6.10 -12.80
N SER A 188 7.77 -5.00 -13.51
CA SER A 188 8.55 -3.76 -13.47
C SER A 188 7.87 -2.59 -12.77
N TYR A 189 6.57 -2.67 -12.46
CA TYR A 189 5.86 -1.58 -11.77
C TYR A 189 6.45 -1.35 -10.36
N PHE A 190 6.85 -0.11 -10.04
CA PHE A 190 7.44 0.23 -8.74
C PHE A 190 6.57 -0.15 -7.53
N GLY A 191 5.26 -0.08 -7.71
CA GLY A 191 4.30 -0.40 -6.66
C GLY A 191 3.97 0.75 -5.70
N PRO A 192 2.85 0.64 -4.98
CA PRO A 192 2.33 1.69 -4.10
C PRO A 192 3.28 2.06 -2.95
N ALA A 193 4.03 1.10 -2.38
CA ALA A 193 4.94 1.41 -1.28
C ALA A 193 6.10 2.33 -1.72
N ALA A 194 6.71 2.07 -2.88
CA ALA A 194 7.77 2.91 -3.42
C ALA A 194 7.24 4.32 -3.73
N ILE A 195 6.06 4.43 -4.35
CA ILE A 195 5.42 5.72 -4.64
C ILE A 195 5.12 6.52 -3.36
N VAL A 196 4.61 5.88 -2.30
CA VAL A 196 4.37 6.53 -1.01
C VAL A 196 5.67 7.05 -0.39
N ASN A 197 6.76 6.29 -0.49
CA ASN A 197 8.05 6.72 0.03
C ASN A 197 8.68 7.82 -0.82
N ALA A 198 8.46 7.82 -2.14
CA ALA A 198 8.85 8.93 -3.02
C ALA A 198 8.07 10.21 -2.66
N HIS A 199 6.75 10.11 -2.49
CA HIS A 199 5.89 11.21 -2.05
C HIS A 199 6.40 11.84 -0.74
N ARG A 200 6.82 11.02 0.23
CA ARG A 200 7.38 11.50 1.50
C ARG A 200 8.57 12.45 1.33
N PHE A 201 9.36 12.31 0.26
CA PHE A 201 10.49 13.22 -0.03
C PHE A 201 10.13 14.34 -1.00
N ILE A 202 9.26 14.08 -1.99
CA ILE A 202 8.81 15.10 -2.95
C ILE A 202 8.13 16.29 -2.24
N PHE A 203 7.36 16.02 -1.18
CA PHE A 203 6.65 17.04 -0.42
C PHE A 203 7.38 17.50 0.86
N ASP A 204 8.61 17.06 1.11
CA ASP A 204 9.43 17.54 2.24
C ASP A 204 10.12 18.85 1.85
N SER A 205 9.77 19.96 2.51
CA SER A 205 10.30 21.31 2.18
C SER A 205 11.82 21.46 2.31
N ARG A 206 12.49 20.48 2.93
CA ARG A 206 13.95 20.47 3.10
C ARG A 206 14.68 19.71 1.99
N ASP A 207 13.96 19.00 1.13
CA ASP A 207 14.52 18.16 0.07
C ASP A 207 14.63 18.93 -1.24
N GLU A 208 15.79 18.86 -1.89
CA GLU A 208 16.09 19.52 -3.16
C GLU A 208 16.07 18.54 -4.35
N GLY A 209 15.78 17.26 -4.11
CA GLY A 209 15.72 16.18 -5.11
C GLY A 209 14.32 15.88 -5.62
N ALA A 210 13.33 16.77 -5.41
CA ALA A 210 11.95 16.53 -5.81
C ALA A 210 11.81 16.29 -7.32
N ARG A 211 12.47 17.11 -8.15
CA ARG A 211 12.43 16.98 -9.62
C ARG A 211 12.96 15.63 -10.09
N GLU A 212 14.10 15.21 -9.56
CA GLU A 212 14.70 13.92 -9.90
C GLU A 212 13.75 12.75 -9.57
N ARG A 213 13.05 12.80 -8.43
CA ARG A 213 12.07 11.75 -8.09
C ARG A 213 10.82 11.79 -8.96
N LEU A 214 10.35 12.98 -9.32
CA LEU A 214 9.23 13.11 -10.25
C LEU A 214 9.58 12.55 -11.62
N ASP A 215 10.81 12.77 -12.11
CA ASP A 215 11.28 12.21 -13.37
C ASP A 215 11.34 10.67 -13.32
N ILE A 216 11.80 10.09 -12.20
CA ILE A 216 11.77 8.63 -11.96
C ILE A 216 10.33 8.09 -11.96
N LEU A 217 9.41 8.77 -11.28
CA LEU A 217 8.01 8.36 -11.19
C LEU A 217 7.21 8.58 -12.49
N ASN A 218 7.71 9.42 -13.38
CA ASN A 218 7.09 9.71 -14.67
C ASN A 218 7.38 8.65 -15.74
N ASP A 219 8.20 7.64 -15.42
CA ASP A 219 8.45 6.50 -16.29
C ASP A 219 7.15 5.73 -16.63
N VAL A 220 7.17 4.95 -17.72
CA VAL A 220 6.07 4.05 -18.12
C VAL A 220 5.75 3.04 -17.02
N GLU A 221 6.76 2.60 -16.27
CA GLU A 221 6.63 1.69 -15.12
C GLU A 221 6.37 2.44 -13.79
N GLY A 222 6.30 3.77 -13.87
CA GLY A 222 6.01 4.72 -12.81
C GLY A 222 4.53 4.79 -12.42
N VAL A 223 4.09 5.98 -12.02
CA VAL A 223 2.74 6.21 -11.47
C VAL A 223 1.61 5.89 -12.46
N TRP A 224 1.89 5.96 -13.76
CA TRP A 224 0.91 5.85 -14.84
C TRP A 224 0.27 4.47 -14.98
N ARG A 225 0.88 3.40 -14.45
CA ARG A 225 0.28 2.06 -14.47
C ARG A 225 -0.80 1.86 -13.42
N CYS A 226 -0.95 2.78 -12.47
CA CYS A 226 -1.97 2.68 -11.45
C CYS A 226 -3.39 2.69 -12.05
N ARG A 227 -4.14 1.59 -11.87
CA ARG A 227 -5.52 1.43 -12.32
C ARG A 227 -6.57 1.74 -11.25
N THR A 228 -6.20 2.52 -10.24
CA THR A 228 -7.11 2.98 -9.17
C THR A 228 -7.98 1.87 -8.54
N THR A 229 -7.38 0.70 -8.31
CA THR A 229 -8.10 -0.48 -7.76
C THR A 229 -8.34 -0.41 -6.25
N PHE A 230 -7.59 0.44 -5.54
CA PHE A 230 -7.67 0.66 -4.08
C PHE A 230 -7.33 -0.52 -3.14
N ASN A 231 -6.98 -1.71 -3.66
CA ASN A 231 -6.48 -2.82 -2.85
C ASN A 231 -5.31 -2.45 -1.93
N CYS A 232 -4.46 -1.52 -2.37
CA CYS A 232 -3.30 -1.05 -1.61
C CYS A 232 -3.71 -0.33 -0.32
N THR A 233 -4.79 0.46 -0.37
CA THR A 233 -5.29 1.18 0.81
C THR A 233 -5.99 0.24 1.78
N ASP A 234 -6.77 -0.72 1.26
CA ASP A 234 -7.53 -1.66 2.10
C ASP A 234 -6.60 -2.69 2.78
N ALA A 235 -5.48 -3.04 2.14
CA ALA A 235 -4.46 -3.91 2.71
C ALA A 235 -3.49 -3.22 3.67
N CYS A 236 -3.45 -1.88 3.72
CA CYS A 236 -2.45 -1.16 4.52
C CYS A 236 -2.71 -1.33 6.03
N PRO A 237 -1.79 -1.98 6.78
CA PRO A 237 -1.99 -2.21 8.21
C PRO A 237 -1.66 -0.98 9.08
N ALA A 238 -0.85 -0.05 8.54
CA ALA A 238 -0.42 1.17 9.21
C ALA A 238 -1.41 2.34 9.00
N ALA A 239 -2.37 2.19 8.09
CA ALA A 239 -3.45 3.13 7.96
C ALA A 239 -4.33 3.04 9.22
N SER A 240 -4.05 3.90 10.20
CA SER A 240 -5.09 4.38 11.11
C SER A 240 -6.18 4.95 10.21
N ARG A 241 -7.36 4.33 10.23
CA ARG A 241 -8.55 4.86 9.56
C ARG A 241 -8.77 6.30 10.06
N SER A 242 -8.35 7.30 9.27
CA SER A 242 -9.28 8.40 9.08
C SER A 242 -10.47 7.74 8.36
N PRO A 243 -11.69 7.82 8.91
CA PRO A 243 -12.82 7.07 8.38
C PRO A 243 -13.06 7.50 6.93
N ARG A 244 -12.69 6.64 5.98
CA ARG A 244 -13.31 6.69 4.67
C ARG A 244 -14.79 6.41 4.90
N PRO A 245 -15.70 7.30 4.46
CA PRO A 245 -17.10 6.96 4.44
C PRO A 245 -17.25 5.70 3.61
N SER A 246 -18.01 4.75 4.14
CA SER A 246 -18.45 3.58 3.40
C SER A 246 -18.97 4.04 2.04
N ARG A 247 -18.42 3.48 0.95
CA ARG A 247 -18.99 3.62 -0.39
C ARG A 247 -20.37 2.96 -0.40
N ARG A 248 -21.36 3.70 0.08
CA ARG A 248 -22.80 3.54 -0.21
C ARG A 248 -23.52 4.87 -0.37
N SER A 249 -22.82 6.00 -0.27
CA SER A 249 -23.31 7.30 -0.71
C SER A 249 -22.43 7.81 -1.85
N SER A 250 -23.08 8.10 -2.98
CA SER A 250 -22.74 9.08 -4.02
C SER A 250 -21.31 9.60 -4.09
N ALA A 251 -20.73 9.52 -5.30
CA ALA A 251 -19.53 10.25 -5.72
C ALA A 251 -19.50 11.67 -5.11
N PRO A 252 -18.34 12.15 -4.62
CA PRO A 252 -18.24 13.52 -4.16
C PRO A 252 -18.46 14.43 -5.36
N SER A 253 -19.60 15.12 -5.36
CA SER A 253 -19.79 16.32 -6.18
C SER A 253 -18.69 17.29 -5.79
N CYS A 254 -17.91 17.75 -6.76
CA CYS A 254 -17.14 18.97 -6.64
C CYS A 254 -18.10 20.11 -6.30
N SER A 255 -18.23 20.45 -5.03
CA SER A 255 -18.75 21.73 -4.58
C SER A 255 -17.54 22.66 -4.39
N PRO A 256 -17.52 23.84 -5.02
CA PRO A 256 -16.51 24.85 -4.71
C PRO A 256 -16.72 25.36 -3.27
N ASP A 257 -15.64 25.49 -2.51
CA ASP A 257 -15.69 26.16 -1.20
C ASP A 257 -16.13 27.63 -1.38
N PRO A 258 -16.89 28.20 -0.42
CA PRO A 258 -17.32 29.58 -0.48
C PRO A 258 -16.19 30.54 -0.04
N GLU A 259 -16.23 31.75 -0.62
CA GLU A 259 -15.48 32.95 -0.24
C GLU A 259 -13.96 33.00 -0.54
N VAL A 260 -13.65 33.27 -1.81
CA VAL A 260 -12.57 34.21 -2.13
C VAL A 260 -13.22 35.49 -2.65
N ALA A 261 -13.10 36.58 -1.90
CA ALA A 261 -13.61 37.88 -2.28
C ALA A 261 -12.93 38.38 -3.56
N GLU A 262 -13.71 38.62 -4.62
CA GLU A 262 -13.24 39.31 -5.82
C GLU A 262 -13.02 40.80 -5.54
N PRO A 263 -11.97 41.45 -6.09
CA PRO A 263 -11.81 42.89 -5.99
C PRO A 263 -12.80 43.63 -6.90
N GLU A 264 -13.51 44.61 -6.34
CA GLU A 264 -14.48 45.46 -7.02
C GLU A 264 -13.92 46.12 -8.30
N THR A 265 -14.40 45.67 -9.46
CA THR A 265 -14.24 46.42 -10.71
C THR A 265 -15.23 47.59 -10.73
N ARG A 266 -14.72 48.81 -10.59
CA ARG A 266 -15.48 50.05 -10.83
C ARG A 266 -16.02 50.08 -12.27
N ARG A 267 -17.34 50.23 -12.41
CA ARG A 267 -18.01 50.58 -13.67
C ARG A 267 -17.61 52.00 -14.11
N PRO A 268 -17.32 52.25 -15.39
CA PRO A 268 -17.43 53.60 -15.96
C PRO A 268 -18.87 53.86 -16.43
N PRO A 269 -19.35 55.11 -16.43
CA PRO A 269 -20.71 55.44 -16.85
C PRO A 269 -20.84 55.50 -18.38
N ALA A 270 -22.06 55.23 -18.84
CA ALA A 270 -22.46 55.25 -20.24
C ALA A 270 -22.60 56.68 -20.80
N SER A 271 -22.15 56.91 -22.04
CA SER A 271 -22.92 57.53 -23.14
C SER A 271 -22.02 57.93 -24.33
N PHE A 272 -22.67 58.02 -25.50
CA PHE A 272 -22.28 58.64 -26.79
C PHE A 272 -21.67 57.78 -27.93
N ASP A 273 -22.61 57.30 -28.77
CA ASP A 273 -22.74 57.45 -30.24
C ASP A 273 -21.58 57.30 -31.24
N ALA A 274 -21.83 56.37 -32.16
CA ALA A 274 -21.79 56.44 -33.63
C ALA A 274 -20.49 56.81 -34.40
N GLY A 275 -20.13 55.92 -35.34
CA GLY A 275 -19.35 56.27 -36.54
C GLY A 275 -18.36 55.19 -36.97
N GLY A 276 -18.73 54.39 -37.97
CA GLY A 276 -17.85 53.39 -38.56
C GLY A 276 -16.82 53.98 -39.52
N LEU A 277 -15.77 53.20 -39.82
CA LEU A 277 -15.05 53.23 -41.09
C LEU A 277 -14.16 51.99 -41.24
N PHE A 278 -14.39 51.28 -42.35
CA PHE A 278 -13.52 50.28 -42.97
C PHE A 278 -12.15 50.89 -43.31
N VAL A 279 -11.05 50.16 -43.09
CA VAL A 279 -9.93 50.05 -44.06
C VAL A 279 -9.23 48.68 -43.90
N SER A 280 -8.93 48.08 -45.04
CA SER A 280 -8.23 46.83 -45.32
C SER A 280 -6.71 46.90 -45.11
N GLY A 281 -6.06 45.76 -44.91
CA GLY A 281 -4.59 45.65 -44.99
C GLY A 281 -4.10 44.22 -44.81
N ALA A 282 -3.56 43.65 -45.89
CA ALA A 282 -3.14 42.25 -46.01
C ALA A 282 -1.72 41.96 -45.48
N GLY A 283 -1.48 40.71 -45.07
CA GLY A 283 -0.15 40.12 -44.88
C GLY A 283 -0.23 38.62 -44.53
N PRO A 284 0.37 37.69 -45.30
CA PRO A 284 0.29 36.23 -45.07
C PRO A 284 1.63 35.67 -44.51
N PRO A 285 1.85 34.35 -44.43
CA PRO A 285 1.35 33.44 -43.39
C PRO A 285 2.51 32.74 -42.65
N ARG A 286 2.29 32.18 -41.45
CA ARG A 286 3.11 31.05 -40.98
C ARG A 286 2.25 29.96 -40.35
N THR A 287 2.44 28.79 -40.92
CA THR A 287 1.85 27.48 -40.68
C THR A 287 2.36 26.86 -39.38
N HIS A 288 1.48 26.27 -38.56
CA HIS A 288 1.32 24.81 -38.47
C HIS A 288 0.16 24.43 -37.53
N PRO A 289 -0.48 23.27 -37.77
CA PRO A 289 -1.82 22.97 -37.31
C PRO A 289 -1.84 22.40 -35.89
N SER A 290 -2.78 22.93 -35.13
CA SER A 290 -3.42 22.27 -33.99
C SER A 290 -4.20 21.03 -34.44
N ILE A 291 -4.49 20.17 -33.46
CA ILE A 291 -5.43 19.02 -33.43
C ILE A 291 -4.74 17.65 -33.37
N TRP A 292 -4.59 17.13 -32.14
CA TRP A 292 -4.90 15.73 -31.78
C TRP A 292 -5.54 15.71 -30.37
N PRO A 293 -6.43 14.74 -30.08
CA PRO A 293 -7.52 14.89 -29.13
C PRO A 293 -7.11 14.67 -27.68
N VAL A 294 -7.71 15.46 -26.80
CA VAL A 294 -7.67 15.32 -25.35
C VAL A 294 -8.34 14.00 -24.97
N ALA A 295 -7.55 13.06 -24.43
CA ALA A 295 -8.08 11.86 -23.80
C ALA A 295 -8.80 12.22 -22.49
N PRO A 296 -9.97 11.62 -22.19
CA PRO A 296 -10.80 12.04 -21.07
C PRO A 296 -10.24 11.58 -19.72
N ASN A 297 -10.13 12.55 -18.80
CA ASN A 297 -10.26 12.43 -17.35
C ASN A 297 -9.59 11.24 -16.62
N ASN A 298 -8.31 11.39 -16.27
CA ASN A 298 -7.71 10.76 -15.09
C ASN A 298 -7.65 11.77 -13.93
N GLY A 299 -8.81 12.08 -13.36
CA GLY A 299 -9.03 13.16 -12.39
C GLY A 299 -8.55 12.94 -10.95
N CYS A 300 -7.44 12.24 -10.68
CA CYS A 300 -6.95 12.07 -9.30
C CYS A 300 -5.44 12.28 -9.09
N ILE A 301 -4.67 12.64 -10.11
CA ILE A 301 -3.26 13.07 -9.95
C ILE A 301 -3.08 14.59 -10.14
N ASN A 302 -3.97 15.24 -10.88
CA ASN A 302 -3.87 16.67 -11.19
C ASN A 302 -4.17 17.64 -10.03
N GLN A 303 -4.44 17.16 -8.82
CA GLN A 303 -4.72 18.04 -7.68
C GLN A 303 -3.48 18.37 -6.83
N TYR A 304 -2.33 17.72 -7.10
CA TYR A 304 -1.08 17.94 -6.36
C TYR A 304 0.10 18.39 -7.23
N CYS A 305 -0.07 18.53 -8.55
CA CYS A 305 0.98 18.96 -9.50
C CYS A 305 0.76 20.35 -10.12
N SER A 306 -0.26 21.09 -9.69
CA SER A 306 -0.51 22.46 -10.15
C SER A 306 -0.72 23.40 -8.98
N SER A 307 0.36 23.72 -8.27
CA SER A 307 0.64 24.99 -7.57
C SER A 307 2.08 25.02 -7.07
#